data_AF-A0A423X393-F1
#
_entry.id   AF-A0A423X393-F1
#
_cell.length_a   1.000
_cell.length_b   1.000
_cell.length_c   1.000
_cell.angle_alpha   90.00
_cell.angle_beta   90.00
_cell.angle_gamma   90.00
#
_symmetry.space_group_name_H-M   'P 1'
#
loop_
_entity.id
_entity.type
_entity.pdbx_description
1 polymer ?
#
loop_
_entity_poly.entity_id
_entity_poly.type
_entity_poly.pdbx_seq_one_letter_code
_entity_poly.pdbx_strand_id
1 'polypeptide(L)'
;MSASSPDDHIQALSKEIDQLHNELAMIKLQRKDINKATRDMIKGLKKASNKHKKLNRSYEKHKEEMWFAILAGNTAIATKAEQKLKRVIEEQAQLQRSLPDQYKSGAGAIKMMIESKAKRFEWQLKIALKEEEMHRFKPCVSVTCKHCKRIDTTALQKAKVAFKDGVMKMLKAKVK
;
A
#
# COMPACT_ATOMS: atom_id res chain seq x y z
N MET A 1 25.45 -18.46 37.81
CA MET A 1 24.83 -18.26 36.49
C MET A 1 25.96 -18.00 35.51
N SER A 2 26.28 -18.98 34.68
CA SER A 2 27.37 -18.89 33.69
C SER A 2 27.02 -17.81 32.67
N ALA A 3 27.94 -16.85 32.47
CA ALA A 3 27.82 -15.85 31.41
C ALA A 3 27.78 -16.57 30.06
N SER A 4 26.72 -16.33 29.27
CA SER A 4 26.60 -16.89 27.93
C SER A 4 27.79 -16.45 27.08
N SER A 5 28.44 -17.38 26.37
CA SER A 5 29.51 -17.01 25.46
C SER A 5 29.01 -16.00 24.42
N PRO A 6 29.81 -15.02 23.98
CA PRO A 6 29.44 -14.12 22.89
C PRO A 6 28.95 -14.86 21.63
N ASP A 7 29.48 -16.05 21.34
CA ASP A 7 29.03 -16.87 20.21
C ASP A 7 27.64 -17.51 20.44
N ASP A 8 27.31 -17.90 21.68
CA ASP A 8 25.96 -18.39 22.03
C ASP A 8 24.92 -17.26 21.87
N HIS A 9 25.29 -16.04 22.26
CA HIS A 9 24.45 -14.84 22.08
C HIS A 9 24.21 -14.52 20.60
N ILE A 10 25.25 -14.62 19.77
CA ILE A 10 25.14 -14.42 18.31
C ILE A 10 24.24 -15.49 17.68
N GLN A 11 24.36 -16.75 18.11
CA GLN A 11 23.53 -17.83 17.60
C GLN A 11 22.06 -17.64 18.00
N ALA A 12 21.80 -17.17 19.22
CA ALA A 12 20.45 -16.81 19.67
C ALA A 12 19.87 -15.65 18.84
N LEU A 13 20.62 -14.56 18.66
CA LEU A 13 20.20 -13.42 17.83
C LEU A 13 19.92 -13.83 16.37
N SER A 14 20.73 -14.71 15.79
CA SER A 14 20.48 -15.21 14.43
C SER A 14 19.15 -15.94 14.32
N LYS A 15 18.83 -16.80 15.31
CA LYS A 15 17.53 -17.50 15.35
C LYS A 15 16.37 -16.53 15.54
N GLU A 16 16.53 -15.50 16.38
CA GLU A 16 15.51 -14.44 16.56
C GLU A 16 15.28 -13.66 15.26
N ILE A 17 16.33 -13.30 14.54
CA ILE A 17 16.22 -12.59 13.25
C ILE A 17 15.52 -13.45 12.20
N ASP A 18 15.82 -14.74 12.12
CA ASP A 18 15.13 -15.67 11.21
C ASP A 18 13.63 -15.77 11.54
N GLN A 19 13.28 -15.86 12.83
CA GLN A 19 11.88 -15.83 13.27
C GLN A 19 11.19 -14.52 12.89
N LEU A 20 11.83 -13.37 13.13
CA LEU A 20 11.29 -12.07 12.75
C LEU A 20 11.12 -11.92 11.23
N HIS A 21 12.03 -12.48 10.43
CA HIS A 21 11.91 -12.53 8.97
C HIS A 21 10.71 -13.37 8.52
N ASN A 22 10.48 -14.52 9.16
CA ASN A 22 9.32 -15.37 8.89
C ASN A 22 8.02 -14.65 9.25
N GLU A 23 7.96 -14.00 10.40
CA GLU A 23 6.79 -13.19 10.79
C GLU A 23 6.55 -12.02 9.82
N LEU A 24 7.61 -11.33 9.39
CA LEU A 24 7.52 -10.26 8.40
C LEU A 24 7.01 -10.79 7.05
N ALA A 25 7.40 -12.00 6.65
CA ALA A 25 6.88 -12.65 5.44
C ALA A 25 5.37 -12.91 5.55
N MET A 26 4.91 -13.41 6.70
CA MET A 26 3.48 -13.61 6.98
C MET A 26 2.70 -12.29 6.95
N ILE A 27 3.24 -11.22 7.57
CA ILE A 27 2.65 -9.88 7.53
C ILE A 27 2.55 -9.36 6.08
N LYS A 28 3.58 -9.61 5.25
CA LYS A 28 3.56 -9.23 3.82
C LYS A 28 2.46 -9.96 3.05
N LEU A 29 2.24 -11.24 3.32
CA LEU A 29 1.16 -12.03 2.70
C LEU A 29 -0.21 -11.47 3.10
N GLN A 30 -0.48 -11.32 4.40
CA GLN A 30 -1.72 -10.74 4.91
C GLN A 30 -1.99 -9.35 4.31
N ARG A 31 -0.96 -8.52 4.16
CA ARG A 31 -1.08 -7.21 3.54
C ARG A 31 -1.48 -7.28 2.07
N LYS A 32 -1.05 -8.29 1.31
CA LYS A 32 -1.51 -8.49 -0.09
C LYS A 32 -3.01 -8.74 -0.13
N ASP A 33 -3.53 -9.54 0.80
CA ASP A 33 -4.95 -9.86 0.89
C ASP A 33 -5.77 -8.64 1.31
N ILE A 34 -5.31 -7.90 2.32
CA ILE A 34 -5.92 -6.62 2.74
C ILE A 34 -5.96 -5.64 1.56
N ASN A 35 -4.86 -5.47 0.83
CA ASN A 35 -4.80 -4.58 -0.34
C ASN A 35 -5.73 -5.03 -1.47
N LYS A 36 -5.94 -6.34 -1.64
CA LYS A 36 -6.90 -6.87 -2.63
C LYS A 36 -8.33 -6.55 -2.20
N ALA A 37 -8.69 -6.89 -0.96
CA ALA A 37 -10.01 -6.61 -0.39
C ALA A 37 -10.35 -5.11 -0.43
N THR A 38 -9.41 -4.24 -0.05
CA THR A 38 -9.58 -2.78 -0.11
C THR A 38 -9.80 -2.29 -1.54
N ARG A 39 -9.07 -2.83 -2.53
CA ARG A 39 -9.29 -2.46 -3.95
C ARG A 39 -10.66 -2.87 -4.45
N ASP A 40 -11.11 -4.08 -4.10
CA ASP A 40 -12.41 -4.58 -4.53
C ASP A 40 -13.56 -3.80 -3.89
N MET A 41 -13.41 -3.43 -2.61
CA MET A 41 -14.33 -2.54 -1.89
C MET A 41 -14.39 -1.14 -2.53
N ILE A 42 -13.25 -0.52 -2.85
CA ILE A 42 -13.21 0.78 -3.56
C ILE A 42 -13.90 0.70 -4.92
N LYS A 43 -13.70 -0.38 -5.67
CA LYS A 43 -14.42 -0.61 -6.94
C LYS A 43 -15.93 -0.72 -6.71
N GLY A 44 -16.37 -1.39 -5.65
CA GLY A 44 -17.77 -1.48 -5.25
C GLY A 44 -18.38 -0.10 -4.99
N LEU A 45 -17.74 0.72 -4.14
CA LEU A 45 -18.18 2.08 -3.85
C LEU A 45 -18.21 2.97 -5.10
N LYS A 46 -17.22 2.84 -5.99
CA LYS A 46 -17.21 3.57 -7.28
C LYS A 46 -18.39 3.17 -8.18
N LYS A 47 -18.73 1.88 -8.23
CA LYS A 47 -19.92 1.41 -8.96
C LYS A 47 -21.20 1.97 -8.35
N ALA A 48 -21.34 1.95 -7.03
CA ALA A 48 -22.49 2.54 -6.33
C ALA A 48 -22.62 4.05 -6.60
N SER A 49 -21.52 4.81 -6.50
CA SER A 49 -21.48 6.25 -6.83
C SER A 49 -21.89 6.52 -8.28
N ASN A 50 -21.40 5.72 -9.23
CA ASN A 50 -21.80 5.85 -10.63
C ASN A 50 -23.27 5.52 -10.86
N LYS A 51 -23.80 4.50 -10.17
CA LYS A 51 -25.23 4.16 -10.22
C LYS A 51 -26.06 5.32 -9.67
N HIS A 52 -25.69 5.88 -8.53
CA HIS A 52 -26.34 7.04 -7.93
C HIS A 52 -26.40 8.24 -8.90
N LYS A 53 -25.27 8.57 -9.55
CA LYS A 53 -25.21 9.65 -10.55
C LYS A 53 -26.16 9.40 -11.74
N LYS A 54 -26.23 8.15 -12.23
CA LYS A 54 -27.14 7.78 -13.32
C LYS A 54 -28.61 7.91 -12.88
N LEU A 55 -28.95 7.40 -11.70
CA LEU A 55 -30.30 7.48 -11.16
C LEU A 55 -30.75 8.94 -10.95
N ASN A 56 -29.88 9.82 -10.45
CA ASN A 56 -30.20 11.25 -10.34
C ASN A 56 -30.49 11.89 -11.70
N ARG A 57 -29.70 11.58 -12.73
CA ARG A 57 -29.97 12.10 -14.09
C ARG A 57 -31.29 11.58 -14.64
N SER A 58 -31.59 10.29 -14.44
CA SER A 58 -32.87 9.71 -14.83
C SER A 58 -34.04 10.32 -14.07
N TYR A 59 -33.87 10.59 -12.78
CA TYR A 59 -34.87 11.24 -11.95
C TYR A 59 -35.25 12.63 -12.51
N GLU A 60 -34.27 13.52 -12.71
CA GLU A 60 -34.54 14.85 -13.26
C GLU A 60 -35.15 14.77 -14.66
N LYS A 61 -34.64 13.88 -15.52
CA LYS A 61 -35.20 13.68 -16.86
C LYS A 61 -36.69 13.29 -16.83
N HIS A 62 -37.07 12.31 -16.00
CA HIS A 62 -38.47 11.87 -15.93
C HIS A 62 -39.37 12.85 -15.19
N LYS A 63 -38.82 13.62 -14.26
CA LYS A 63 -39.51 14.74 -13.61
C LYS A 63 -39.84 15.84 -14.60
N GLU A 64 -38.89 16.23 -15.46
CA GLU A 64 -39.13 17.18 -16.55
C GLU A 64 -40.15 16.62 -17.57
N GLU A 65 -40.00 15.36 -18.00
CA GLU A 65 -40.94 14.68 -18.89
C GLU A 65 -42.38 14.70 -18.33
N MET A 66 -42.53 14.40 -17.03
CA MET A 66 -43.81 14.44 -16.34
C MET A 66 -44.38 15.87 -16.28
N TRP A 67 -43.54 16.84 -15.92
CA TRP A 67 -43.95 18.25 -15.82
C TRP A 67 -44.46 18.80 -17.15
N PHE A 68 -43.72 18.60 -18.25
CA PHE A 68 -44.15 19.03 -19.58
C PHE A 68 -45.42 18.32 -20.05
N ALA A 69 -45.56 17.02 -19.75
CA ALA A 69 -46.76 16.26 -20.08
C ALA A 69 -48.00 16.78 -19.35
N ILE A 70 -47.87 17.14 -18.07
CA ILE A 70 -48.93 17.75 -17.28
C ILE A 70 -49.34 19.10 -17.87
N LEU A 71 -48.38 19.97 -18.18
CA LEU A 71 -48.65 21.29 -18.79
C LEU A 71 -49.33 21.18 -20.16
N ALA A 72 -48.96 20.17 -20.95
CA ALA A 72 -49.57 19.90 -22.25
C ALA A 72 -50.94 19.19 -22.16
N GLY A 73 -51.44 18.88 -20.95
CA GLY A 73 -52.68 18.12 -20.76
C GLY A 73 -52.60 16.65 -21.20
N ASN A 74 -51.40 16.12 -21.44
CA ASN A 74 -51.19 14.75 -21.91
C ASN A 74 -51.04 13.78 -20.73
N THR A 75 -52.19 13.36 -20.21
CA THR A 75 -52.29 12.46 -19.04
C THR A 75 -51.58 11.13 -19.25
N ALA A 76 -51.67 10.54 -20.45
CA ALA A 76 -51.04 9.25 -20.74
C ALA A 76 -49.50 9.29 -20.65
N ILE A 77 -48.88 10.38 -21.12
CA ILE A 77 -47.42 10.56 -20.99
C ILE A 77 -47.06 10.87 -19.53
N ALA A 78 -47.84 11.70 -18.84
CA ALA A 78 -47.60 12.03 -17.44
C ALA A 78 -47.60 10.77 -16.55
N THR A 79 -48.59 9.87 -16.70
CA THR A 79 -48.66 8.61 -15.95
C THR A 79 -47.48 7.68 -16.26
N LYS A 80 -47.03 7.61 -17.52
CA LYS A 80 -45.84 6.83 -17.89
C LYS A 80 -44.58 7.40 -17.25
N ALA A 81 -44.41 8.72 -17.23
CA ALA A 81 -43.29 9.38 -16.59
C ALA A 81 -43.29 9.19 -15.06
N GLU A 82 -44.46 9.25 -14.43
CA GLU A 82 -44.66 8.95 -13.01
C GLU A 82 -44.23 7.52 -12.65
N GLN A 83 -44.61 6.52 -13.47
CA GLN A 83 -44.17 5.13 -13.27
C GLN A 83 -42.65 4.98 -13.37
N LYS A 84 -42.01 5.69 -14.31
CA LYS A 84 -40.54 5.70 -14.43
C LYS A 84 -39.90 6.34 -13.20
N LEU A 85 -40.45 7.45 -12.70
CA LEU A 85 -40.00 8.10 -11.46
C LEU A 85 -40.09 7.16 -10.26
N LYS A 86 -41.22 6.46 -10.08
CA LYS A 86 -41.39 5.47 -8.99
C LYS A 86 -40.29 4.41 -9.02
N ARG A 87 -40.00 3.84 -10.18
CA ARG A 87 -38.89 2.87 -10.34
C ARG A 87 -37.53 3.46 -9.98
N VAL A 88 -37.24 4.69 -10.41
CA VAL A 88 -35.98 5.37 -10.08
C VAL A 88 -35.86 5.59 -8.57
N ILE A 89 -36.94 6.00 -7.91
CA ILE A 89 -36.99 6.21 -6.45
C ILE A 89 -36.78 4.89 -5.71
N GLU A 90 -37.41 3.81 -6.13
CA GLU A 90 -37.22 2.47 -5.55
C GLU A 90 -35.76 2.00 -5.67
N GLU A 91 -35.15 2.21 -6.84
CA GLU A 91 -33.74 1.89 -7.06
C GLU A 91 -32.79 2.76 -6.23
N GLN A 92 -33.10 4.05 -6.06
CA GLN A 92 -32.35 4.95 -5.17
C GLN A 92 -32.48 4.49 -3.71
N ALA A 93 -33.67 4.12 -3.27
CA ALA A 93 -33.91 3.62 -1.92
C ALA A 93 -33.19 2.28 -1.67
N GLN A 94 -33.15 1.38 -2.65
CA GLN A 94 -32.37 0.15 -2.56
C GLN A 94 -30.86 0.44 -2.47
N LEU A 95 -30.36 1.37 -3.27
CA LEU A 95 -28.97 1.78 -3.21
C LEU A 95 -28.62 2.38 -1.85
N GLN A 96 -29.46 3.29 -1.34
CA GLN A 96 -29.29 3.93 -0.04
C GLN A 96 -29.31 2.92 1.12
N ARG A 97 -30.15 1.88 1.06
CA ARG A 97 -30.16 0.80 2.06
C ARG A 97 -28.84 0.03 2.11
N SER A 98 -28.17 -0.14 0.97
CA SER A 98 -26.91 -0.90 0.88
C SER A 98 -25.65 -0.10 1.22
N LEU A 99 -25.72 1.24 1.23
CA LEU A 99 -24.56 2.10 1.42
C LEU A 99 -23.95 2.04 2.83
N PRO A 100 -24.72 2.06 3.94
CA PRO A 100 -24.16 2.03 5.28
C PRO A 100 -23.21 0.84 5.52
N ASP A 101 -23.59 -0.36 5.09
CA ASP A 101 -22.78 -1.56 5.24
C ASP A 101 -21.51 -1.50 4.39
N GLN A 102 -21.60 -0.92 3.17
CA GLN A 102 -20.43 -0.69 2.32
C GLN A 102 -19.46 0.34 2.92
N TYR A 103 -19.97 1.40 3.55
CA TYR A 103 -19.13 2.38 4.24
C TYR A 103 -18.48 1.78 5.49
N LYS A 104 -19.23 1.01 6.29
CA LYS A 104 -18.71 0.35 7.50
C LYS A 104 -17.61 -0.66 7.16
N SER A 105 -17.86 -1.52 6.18
CA SER A 105 -16.86 -2.47 5.67
C SER A 105 -15.65 -1.75 5.07
N GLY A 106 -15.86 -0.65 4.35
CA GLY A 106 -14.79 0.18 3.80
C GLY A 106 -13.91 0.83 4.87
N ALA A 107 -14.51 1.39 5.91
CA ALA A 107 -13.77 1.94 7.05
C ALA A 107 -12.94 0.87 7.75
N GLY A 108 -13.51 -0.33 7.95
CA GLY A 108 -12.78 -1.48 8.50
C GLY A 108 -11.59 -1.90 7.65
N ALA A 109 -11.76 -1.97 6.32
CA ALA A 109 -10.68 -2.31 5.39
C ALA A 109 -9.55 -1.25 5.38
N ILE A 110 -9.90 0.05 5.43
CA ILE A 110 -8.93 1.14 5.52
C ILE A 110 -8.16 1.05 6.84
N LYS A 111 -8.85 0.82 7.96
CA LYS A 111 -8.22 0.65 9.27
C LYS A 111 -7.21 -0.51 9.24
N MET A 112 -7.61 -1.68 8.75
CA MET A 112 -6.71 -2.84 8.59
C MET A 112 -5.51 -2.54 7.68
N MET A 113 -5.70 -1.75 6.62
CA MET A 113 -4.62 -1.33 5.73
C MET A 113 -3.59 -0.42 6.45
N ILE A 114 -4.06 0.50 7.30
CA ILE A 114 -3.20 1.39 8.09
C ILE A 114 -2.45 0.57 9.14
N GLU A 115 -3.16 -0.26 9.90
CA GLU A 115 -2.58 -1.11 10.95
C GLU A 115 -1.55 -2.09 10.40
N SER A 116 -1.84 -2.77 9.28
CA SER A 116 -0.87 -3.67 8.63
C SER A 116 0.37 -2.96 8.11
N LYS A 117 0.25 -1.69 7.67
CA LYS A 117 1.39 -0.86 7.27
C LYS A 117 2.26 -0.52 8.48
N ALA A 118 1.64 -0.11 9.59
CA ALA A 118 2.35 0.20 10.84
C ALA A 118 3.07 -1.05 11.39
N LYS A 119 2.37 -2.18 11.47
CA LYS A 119 2.92 -3.47 11.91
C LYS A 119 4.12 -3.89 11.07
N ARG A 120 4.03 -3.75 9.74
CA ARG A 120 5.19 -4.03 8.87
C ARG A 120 6.40 -3.16 9.22
N PHE A 121 6.18 -1.85 9.40
CA PHE A 121 7.27 -0.93 9.70
C PHE A 121 7.93 -1.25 11.05
N GLU A 122 7.14 -1.55 12.06
CA GLU A 122 7.62 -1.96 13.37
C GLU A 122 8.47 -3.24 13.29
N TRP A 123 8.06 -4.25 12.52
CA TRP A 123 8.84 -5.49 12.36
C TRP A 123 10.13 -5.27 11.58
N GLN A 124 10.10 -4.41 10.55
CA GLN A 124 11.32 -4.01 9.83
C GLN A 124 12.31 -3.29 10.75
N LEU A 125 11.82 -2.45 11.66
CA LEU A 125 12.65 -1.79 12.66
C LEU A 125 13.23 -2.78 13.68
N LYS A 126 12.43 -3.73 14.18
CA LYS A 126 12.89 -4.79 15.09
C LYS A 126 14.02 -5.61 14.47
N ILE A 127 13.87 -6.02 13.21
CA ILE A 127 14.92 -6.73 12.46
C ILE A 127 16.18 -5.86 12.37
N ALA A 128 16.06 -4.61 11.93
CA ALA A 128 17.21 -3.72 11.78
C ALA A 128 17.98 -3.49 13.09
N LEU A 129 17.27 -3.33 14.21
CA LEU A 129 17.89 -3.18 15.54
C LEU A 129 18.63 -4.44 15.98
N LYS A 130 18.08 -5.63 15.70
CA LYS A 130 18.71 -6.92 16.00
C LYS A 130 19.90 -7.22 15.10
N GLU A 131 19.82 -6.85 13.83
CA GLU A 131 20.95 -6.89 12.90
C GLU A 131 22.08 -5.95 13.36
N GLU A 132 21.74 -4.74 13.84
CA GLU A 132 22.71 -3.81 14.40
C GLU A 132 23.37 -4.38 15.66
N GLU A 133 22.60 -5.02 16.55
CA GLU A 133 23.13 -5.70 17.74
C GLU A 133 24.13 -6.79 17.35
N MET A 134 23.78 -7.67 16.40
CA MET A 134 24.70 -8.67 15.85
C MET A 134 25.96 -8.04 15.27
N HIS A 135 25.82 -6.93 14.54
CA HIS A 135 26.95 -6.21 13.95
C HIS A 135 27.89 -5.57 14.99
N ARG A 136 27.40 -5.25 16.19
CA ARG A 136 28.27 -4.78 17.29
C ARG A 136 29.18 -5.90 17.81
N PHE A 137 28.70 -7.14 17.83
CA PHE A 137 29.48 -8.32 18.23
C PHE A 137 30.37 -8.86 17.10
N LYS A 138 29.89 -8.85 15.85
CA LYS A 138 30.65 -9.22 14.65
C LYS A 138 30.56 -8.10 13.60
N PRO A 139 31.46 -7.10 13.65
CA PRO A 139 31.50 -6.02 12.65
C PRO A 139 31.65 -6.58 11.24
N CYS A 140 30.86 -6.08 10.30
CA CYS A 140 31.00 -6.44 8.89
C CYS A 140 32.35 -5.93 8.36
N VAL A 141 33.10 -6.80 7.66
CA VAL A 141 34.35 -6.43 6.97
C VAL A 141 34.08 -5.56 5.74
N SER A 142 32.82 -5.47 5.31
CA SER A 142 32.38 -4.70 4.15
C SER A 142 32.43 -3.19 4.41
N VAL A 143 33.20 -2.49 3.57
CA VAL A 143 33.35 -1.02 3.55
C VAL A 143 32.04 -0.29 3.14
N THR A 144 31.07 -1.03 2.60
CA THR A 144 29.76 -0.52 2.18
C THR A 144 28.62 -0.90 3.12
N CYS A 145 28.94 -1.58 4.23
CA CYS A 145 27.95 -1.98 5.21
C CYS A 145 27.31 -0.76 5.88
N LYS A 146 26.01 -0.54 5.63
CA LYS A 146 25.24 0.59 6.17
C LYS A 146 25.25 0.66 7.70
N HIS A 147 25.41 -0.50 8.36
CA HIS A 147 25.42 -0.64 9.81
C HIS A 147 26.77 -0.27 10.44
N CYS A 148 27.90 -0.51 9.77
CA CYS A 148 29.22 -0.24 10.35
C CYS A 148 29.67 1.22 10.20
N LYS A 149 29.09 2.02 9.29
CA LYS A 149 29.44 3.42 8.99
C LYS A 149 30.96 3.73 8.89
N ARG A 150 31.84 2.74 8.87
CA ARG A 150 33.26 2.84 8.53
C ARG A 150 33.37 2.95 7.01
N ILE A 151 32.84 4.04 6.46
CA ILE A 151 33.28 4.48 5.14
C ILE A 151 34.71 4.96 5.37
N ASP A 152 35.69 4.10 5.17
CA ASP A 152 37.07 4.53 5.04
C ASP A 152 37.18 5.26 3.69
N THR A 153 36.70 6.51 3.69
CA THR A 153 36.70 7.41 2.53
C THR A 153 38.09 7.51 1.95
N THR A 154 39.13 7.37 2.78
CA THR A 154 40.55 7.30 2.42
C THR A 154 40.88 6.11 1.52
N ALA A 155 40.38 4.91 1.82
CA ALA A 155 40.59 3.73 0.97
C ALA A 155 39.90 3.87 -0.39
N LEU A 156 38.67 4.40 -0.42
CA LEU A 156 37.94 4.71 -1.66
C LEU A 156 38.61 5.81 -2.49
N GLN A 157 39.15 6.85 -1.84
CA GLN A 157 39.91 7.91 -2.51
C GLN A 157 41.19 7.35 -3.13
N LYS A 158 41.95 6.52 -2.41
CA LYS A 158 43.16 5.86 -2.90
C LYS A 158 42.87 4.93 -4.09
N ALA A 159 41.80 4.14 -4.02
CA ALA A 159 41.37 3.30 -5.13
C ALA A 159 40.98 4.12 -6.37
N LYS A 160 40.28 5.25 -6.19
CA LYS A 160 39.92 6.16 -7.28
C LYS A 160 41.13 6.83 -7.92
N VAL A 161 42.13 7.24 -7.12
CA VAL A 161 43.39 7.81 -7.62
C VAL A 161 44.20 6.76 -8.37
N ALA A 162 44.38 5.56 -7.81
CA ALA A 162 45.07 4.46 -8.47
C ALA A 162 44.41 4.06 -9.80
N PHE A 163 43.07 4.06 -9.86
CA PHE A 163 42.33 3.82 -11.08
C PHE A 163 42.56 4.92 -12.13
N LYS A 164 42.50 6.20 -11.74
CA LYS A 164 42.81 7.32 -12.64
C LYS A 164 44.23 7.27 -13.18
N ASP A 165 45.21 6.95 -12.33
CA ASP A 165 46.61 6.84 -12.73
C ASP A 165 46.84 5.64 -13.64
N GLY A 166 46.16 4.52 -13.39
CA GLY A 166 46.17 3.35 -14.28
C GLY A 166 45.58 3.64 -15.66
N VAL A 167 44.44 4.34 -15.71
CA VAL A 167 43.79 4.76 -16.96
C VAL A 167 44.66 5.77 -17.71
N MET A 168 45.26 6.75 -17.03
CA MET A 168 46.20 7.69 -17.67
C MET A 168 47.44 6.99 -18.23
N LYS A 169 48.00 6.00 -17.51
CA LYS A 169 49.13 5.20 -18.02
C LYS A 169 48.73 4.37 -19.24
N MET A 170 47.55 3.75 -19.25
CA MET A 170 47.05 3.03 -20.43
C MET A 170 46.79 3.96 -21.62
N LEU A 171 46.20 5.13 -21.38
CA LEU A 171 45.95 6.12 -22.44
C LEU A 171 47.26 6.66 -23.03
N LYS A 172 48.27 6.95 -22.19
CA LYS A 172 49.61 7.35 -22.67
C LYS A 172 50.32 6.22 -23.42
N ALA A 173 50.12 4.96 -23.04
CA ALA A 173 50.68 3.80 -23.73
C ALA A 173 50.05 3.53 -25.10
N LYS A 174 48.81 3.99 -25.34
CA LYS A 174 48.10 3.87 -26.63
C LYS A 174 48.38 5.02 -27.62
N VAL A 175 49.13 6.04 -27.23
CA VAL A 175 49.48 7.22 -28.06
C VAL A 175 50.90 7.09 -28.65
N LYS A 176 51.44 5.86 -28.74
CA LYS A 176 52.63 5.52 -29.54
C LYS A 176 52.23 4.69 -30.74
#